data_AF-A0A537FUC2-F1
#
_entry.id   AF-A0A537FUC2-F1
#
_cell.length_a   1.000
_cell.length_b   1.000
_cell.length_c   1.000
_cell.angle_alpha   90.00
_cell.angle_beta   90.00
_cell.angle_gamma   90.00
#
_symmetry.space_group_name_H-M   'P 1'
#
loop_
_entity.id
_entity.type
_entity.pdbx_description
1 polymer ?
#
loop_
_entity_poly.entity_id
_entity_poly.type
_entity_poly.pdbx_seq_one_letter_code
_entity_poly.pdbx_strand_id
1 'polypeptide(L)'
;MVETTLKETARSRTLLRDLTLASVFAALYAVLVVAFAGNSFLPVQLRVADMLMPLVILFGWPVALGLGIGALVGNFAGETLLGFQFSSIAVDMIFGGITNLLAGIVAWQIGRRGWTRLGRNKVWFLATSAETVIISLVVGSYLYIILGIPAEIIFYGFTFSGLLASIAGITVGSIVAINILGYALLLGLARPQTIRALKARGLRVQTEEK
;
A
#
# COMPACT_ATOMS: atom_id res chain seq x y z
N MET A 1 -25.09 4.46 34.36
CA MET A 1 -23.90 3.63 34.71
C MET A 1 -23.72 2.48 33.73
N VAL A 2 -24.69 1.55 33.60
CA VAL A 2 -24.61 0.39 32.68
C VAL A 2 -24.39 0.79 31.21
N GLU A 3 -25.11 1.80 30.70
CA GLU A 3 -24.97 2.24 29.30
C GLU A 3 -23.57 2.80 29.00
N THR A 4 -22.97 3.50 29.96
CA THR A 4 -21.60 4.03 29.86
C THR A 4 -20.59 2.90 29.78
N THR A 5 -20.71 1.90 30.65
CA THR A 5 -19.83 0.71 30.67
C THR A 5 -19.93 -0.11 29.38
N LEU A 6 -21.14 -0.24 28.82
CA LEU A 6 -21.36 -0.94 27.54
C LEU A 6 -20.72 -0.19 26.36
N LYS A 7 -20.85 1.14 26.31
CA LYS A 7 -20.21 1.99 25.29
C LYS A 7 -18.68 1.93 25.38
N GLU A 8 -18.12 1.98 26.57
CA GLU A 8 -16.67 1.85 26.80
C GLU A 8 -16.14 0.48 26.37
N THR A 9 -16.86 -0.60 26.72
CA THR A 9 -16.49 -1.97 26.33
C THR A 9 -16.54 -2.15 24.81
N ALA A 10 -17.57 -1.64 24.15
CA ALA A 10 -17.70 -1.70 22.68
C ALA A 10 -16.62 -0.87 21.96
N ARG A 11 -16.26 0.29 22.51
CA ARG A 11 -15.17 1.14 22.01
C ARG A 11 -13.82 0.44 22.15
N SER A 12 -13.53 -0.14 23.32
CA SER A 12 -12.30 -0.90 23.58
C SER A 12 -12.13 -2.08 22.64
N ARG A 13 -13.19 -2.88 22.41
CA ARG A 13 -13.17 -3.98 21.44
C ARG A 13 -12.89 -3.52 20.01
N THR A 14 -13.42 -2.37 19.62
CA THR A 14 -13.19 -1.79 18.28
C THR A 14 -11.73 -1.35 18.14
N LEU A 15 -11.18 -0.67 19.14
CA LEU A 15 -9.79 -0.21 19.16
C LEU A 15 -8.80 -1.39 19.09
N LEU A 16 -9.01 -2.43 19.92
CA LEU A 16 -8.16 -3.62 19.94
C LEU A 16 -8.14 -4.32 18.58
N ARG A 17 -9.30 -4.44 17.92
CA ARG A 17 -9.38 -5.02 16.58
C ARG A 17 -8.62 -4.18 15.56
N ASP A 18 -8.81 -2.86 15.57
CA ASP A 18 -8.15 -1.96 14.61
C ASP A 18 -6.63 -1.98 14.81
N LEU A 19 -6.16 -1.99 16.06
CA LEU A 19 -4.74 -2.15 16.38
C LEU A 19 -4.18 -3.51 15.92
N THR A 20 -4.95 -4.59 16.11
CA THR A 20 -4.57 -5.93 15.65
C THR A 20 -4.45 -5.98 14.13
N LEU A 21 -5.42 -5.41 13.41
CA LEU A 21 -5.38 -5.33 11.95
C LEU A 21 -4.16 -4.53 11.46
N ALA A 22 -3.91 -3.36 12.05
CA ALA A 22 -2.74 -2.55 11.71
C ALA A 22 -1.44 -3.33 11.95
N SER A 23 -1.33 -4.03 13.09
CA SER A 23 -0.12 -4.80 13.45
C SER A 23 0.13 -5.97 12.51
N VAL A 24 -0.92 -6.73 12.15
CA VAL A 24 -0.82 -7.87 11.23
C VAL A 24 -0.40 -7.40 9.84
N PHE A 25 -1.01 -6.34 9.31
CA PHE A 25 -0.64 -5.80 8.00
C PHE A 25 0.73 -5.14 8.00
N ALA A 26 1.14 -4.49 9.09
CA ALA A 26 2.49 -3.96 9.23
C ALA A 26 3.54 -5.07 9.18
N ALA A 27 3.34 -6.14 9.97
CA ALA A 27 4.24 -7.28 9.98
C ALA A 27 4.29 -7.97 8.61
N LEU A 28 3.13 -8.23 8.00
CA LEU A 28 3.06 -8.89 6.70
C LEU A 28 3.74 -8.07 5.61
N TYR A 29 3.50 -6.76 5.57
CA TYR A 29 4.12 -5.87 4.60
C TYR A 29 5.64 -5.83 4.79
N ALA A 30 6.12 -5.63 6.03
CA ALA A 30 7.55 -5.59 6.33
C ALA A 30 8.26 -6.91 5.95
N VAL A 31 7.66 -8.06 6.29
CA VAL A 31 8.19 -9.37 5.92
C VAL A 31 8.28 -9.53 4.41
N LEU A 32 7.26 -9.13 3.65
CA LEU A 32 7.30 -9.21 2.19
C LEU A 32 8.37 -8.30 1.59
N VAL A 33 8.55 -7.08 2.10
CA VAL A 33 9.63 -6.19 1.64
C VAL A 33 11.00 -6.82 1.88
N VAL A 34 11.24 -7.34 3.09
CA VAL A 34 12.54 -7.95 3.43
C VAL A 34 12.78 -9.25 2.67
N ALA A 35 11.78 -10.13 2.59
CA ALA A 35 11.90 -11.41 1.87
C ALA A 35 12.15 -11.22 0.37
N PHE A 36 11.62 -10.15 -0.22
CA PHE A 36 11.81 -9.79 -1.62
C PHE A 36 12.67 -8.53 -1.78
N ALA A 37 13.64 -8.29 -0.88
CA ALA A 37 14.45 -7.08 -0.89
C ALA A 37 15.14 -6.86 -2.24
N GLY A 38 15.68 -7.93 -2.85
CA GLY A 38 16.33 -7.86 -4.17
C GLY A 38 15.43 -7.40 -5.32
N ASN A 39 14.10 -7.44 -5.18
CA ASN A 39 13.14 -6.90 -6.16
C ASN A 39 12.59 -5.53 -5.74
N SER A 40 12.65 -5.22 -4.45
CA SER A 40 11.94 -4.07 -3.85
C SER A 40 12.68 -2.75 -3.96
N PHE A 41 13.99 -2.77 -4.26
CA PHE A 41 14.88 -1.60 -4.27
C PHE A 41 15.70 -1.48 -5.56
N LEU A 42 15.09 -1.80 -6.71
CA LEU A 42 15.70 -1.69 -8.04
C LEU A 42 15.22 -0.42 -8.77
N PRO A 43 15.94 0.07 -9.80
CA PRO A 43 15.45 1.16 -10.64
C PRO A 43 14.09 0.85 -11.31
N VAL A 44 13.88 -0.41 -11.68
CA VAL A 44 12.56 -0.97 -12.02
C VAL A 44 12.17 -1.91 -10.88
N GLN A 45 11.63 -1.36 -9.80
CA GLN A 45 11.27 -2.14 -8.61
C GLN A 45 9.94 -2.85 -8.79
N LEU A 46 9.86 -4.13 -8.42
CA LEU A 46 8.61 -4.85 -8.23
C LEU A 46 8.45 -5.12 -6.74
N ARG A 47 7.81 -4.19 -6.03
CA ARG A 47 7.57 -4.33 -4.60
C ARG A 47 6.36 -5.23 -4.36
N VAL A 48 6.63 -6.52 -4.21
CA VAL A 48 5.62 -7.57 -4.00
C VAL A 48 4.66 -7.23 -2.86
N ALA A 49 5.16 -6.59 -1.79
CA ALA A 49 4.35 -6.14 -0.65
C ALA A 49 3.19 -5.20 -1.03
N ASP A 50 3.31 -4.42 -2.11
CA ASP A 50 2.26 -3.49 -2.55
C ASP A 50 0.99 -4.19 -3.04
N MET A 51 1.00 -5.52 -3.27
CA MET A 51 -0.22 -6.28 -3.51
C MET A 51 -1.24 -6.21 -2.35
N LEU A 52 -0.78 -5.82 -1.15
CA LEU A 52 -1.64 -5.65 0.02
C LEU A 52 -2.37 -4.31 0.01
N MET A 53 -1.88 -3.31 -0.75
CA MET A 53 -2.44 -1.95 -0.78
C MET A 53 -3.94 -1.94 -1.05
N PRO A 54 -4.46 -2.62 -2.10
CA PRO A 54 -5.89 -2.57 -2.41
C PRO A 54 -6.80 -3.11 -1.32
N LEU A 55 -6.29 -3.92 -0.38
CA LEU A 55 -7.06 -4.49 0.72
C LEU A 55 -7.55 -3.44 1.72
N VAL A 56 -6.94 -2.25 1.72
CA VAL A 56 -7.42 -1.10 2.48
C VAL A 56 -8.86 -0.71 2.12
N ILE A 57 -9.29 -1.00 0.89
CA ILE A 57 -10.66 -0.76 0.43
C ILE A 57 -11.64 -1.62 1.23
N LEU A 58 -11.27 -2.85 1.58
CA LEU A 58 -12.11 -3.79 2.35
C LEU A 58 -12.00 -3.57 3.86
N PHE A 59 -10.78 -3.42 4.38
CA PHE A 59 -10.53 -3.44 5.82
C PHE A 59 -10.40 -2.04 6.45
N GLY A 60 -10.27 -1.00 5.63
CA GLY A 60 -10.30 0.40 6.04
C GLY A 60 -8.98 0.97 6.54
N TRP A 61 -9.09 2.14 7.16
CA TRP A 61 -7.96 2.93 7.63
C TRP A 61 -6.96 2.20 8.55
N PRO A 62 -7.32 1.20 9.39
CA PRO A 62 -6.32 0.51 10.21
C PRO A 62 -5.32 -0.25 9.35
N VAL A 63 -5.74 -0.78 8.20
CA VAL A 63 -4.83 -1.42 7.24
C VAL A 63 -3.94 -0.38 6.56
N ALA A 64 -4.44 0.81 6.24
CA ALA A 64 -3.59 1.89 5.71
C ALA A 64 -2.45 2.23 6.68
N LEU A 65 -2.78 2.34 7.97
CA LEU A 65 -1.80 2.57 9.03
C LEU A 65 -0.79 1.43 9.12
N GLY A 66 -1.27 0.18 9.09
CA GLY A 66 -0.43 -1.00 9.08
C GLY A 66 0.55 -1.01 7.90
N LEU A 67 0.07 -0.77 6.68
CA LEU A 67 0.90 -0.73 5.48
C LEU A 67 1.95 0.38 5.52
N GLY A 68 1.61 1.57 6.01
CA GLY A 68 2.58 2.66 6.19
C GLY A 68 3.68 2.34 7.21
N ILE A 69 3.31 1.78 8.37
CA ILE A 69 4.27 1.33 9.40
C ILE A 69 5.12 0.16 8.87
N GLY A 70 4.49 -0.79 8.19
CA GLY A 70 5.16 -1.92 7.57
C GLY A 70 6.15 -1.48 6.49
N ALA A 71 5.83 -0.46 5.71
CA ALA A 71 6.74 0.13 4.73
C ALA A 71 7.92 0.83 5.40
N LEU A 72 7.69 1.59 6.47
CA LEU A 72 8.76 2.18 7.28
C LEU A 72 9.72 1.10 7.79
N VAL A 73 9.21 0.08 8.48
CA VAL A 73 10.03 -1.00 9.04
C VAL A 73 10.68 -1.85 7.95
N GLY A 74 9.94 -2.17 6.88
CA GLY A 74 10.39 -2.98 5.76
C GLY A 74 11.51 -2.31 4.96
N ASN A 75 11.38 -1.02 4.66
CA ASN A 75 12.40 -0.23 3.97
C ASN A 75 13.67 -0.15 4.80
N PHE A 76 13.55 0.17 6.09
CA PHE A 76 14.69 0.15 7.01
C PHE A 76 15.42 -1.18 7.01
N ALA A 77 14.71 -2.28 7.26
CA ALA A 77 15.31 -3.60 7.38
C ALA A 77 15.86 -4.12 6.03
N GLY A 78 15.09 -3.94 4.95
CA GLY A 78 15.43 -4.42 3.61
C GLY A 78 16.63 -3.70 3.01
N GLU A 79 16.67 -2.36 3.09
CA GLU A 79 17.80 -1.58 2.57
C GLU A 79 19.05 -1.75 3.43
N THR A 80 18.90 -1.86 4.76
CA THR A 80 20.03 -2.20 5.66
C THR A 80 20.62 -3.54 5.28
N LEU A 81 19.79 -4.56 5.01
CA LEU A 81 20.24 -5.89 4.58
C LEU A 81 21.02 -5.85 3.26
N LEU A 82 20.62 -4.95 2.34
CA LEU A 82 21.29 -4.76 1.05
C LEU A 82 22.51 -3.82 1.13
N GLY A 83 22.80 -3.22 2.28
CA GLY A 83 23.98 -2.38 2.48
C GLY A 83 23.87 -0.97 1.89
N PHE A 84 22.65 -0.43 1.78
CA PHE A 84 22.42 0.95 1.36
C PHE A 84 23.01 1.94 2.37
N GLN A 85 23.28 3.17 1.92
CA GLN A 85 23.78 4.22 2.81
C GLN A 85 22.69 4.70 3.77
N PHE A 86 23.07 5.08 4.99
CA PHE A 86 22.10 5.50 6.00
C PHE A 86 21.22 6.69 5.55
N SER A 87 21.78 7.63 4.79
CA SER A 87 21.04 8.77 4.25
C SER A 87 19.94 8.33 3.28
N SER A 88 20.20 7.37 2.38
CA SER A 88 19.17 6.84 1.48
C SER A 88 18.11 6.07 2.26
N ILE A 89 18.55 5.24 3.22
CA ILE A 89 17.65 4.47 4.10
C ILE A 89 16.69 5.39 4.84
N ALA A 90 17.19 6.48 5.42
CA ALA A 90 16.35 7.41 6.17
C ALA A 90 15.28 8.06 5.26
N VAL A 91 15.65 8.42 4.03
CA VAL A 91 14.72 9.04 3.08
C VAL A 91 13.67 8.03 2.61
N ASP A 92 14.06 6.86 2.10
CA ASP A 92 13.10 5.88 1.58
C ASP A 92 12.23 5.28 2.71
N MET A 93 12.78 5.04 3.91
CA MET A 93 11.99 4.63 5.07
C MET A 93 10.88 5.65 5.41
N ILE A 94 11.22 6.93 5.51
CA ILE A 94 10.28 7.97 5.96
C ILE A 94 9.29 8.31 4.85
N PHE A 95 9.80 8.67 3.67
CA PHE A 95 8.95 9.07 2.56
C PHE A 95 8.19 7.89 1.96
N GLY A 96 8.79 6.71 1.88
CA GLY A 96 8.08 5.48 1.47
C GLY A 96 6.95 5.13 2.42
N GLY A 97 7.20 5.15 3.74
CA GLY A 97 6.16 4.91 4.76
C GLY A 97 5.01 5.91 4.69
N ILE A 98 5.32 7.21 4.58
CA ILE A 98 4.31 8.27 4.43
C ILE A 98 3.52 8.10 3.13
N THR A 99 4.19 7.77 2.03
CA THR A 99 3.57 7.59 0.72
C THR A 99 2.59 6.43 0.73
N ASN A 100 2.96 5.28 1.31
CA ASN A 100 2.06 4.13 1.42
C ASN A 100 0.87 4.43 2.33
N LEU A 101 1.08 5.14 3.44
CA LEU A 101 -0.03 5.60 4.27
C LEU A 101 -0.98 6.52 3.49
N LEU A 102 -0.44 7.52 2.78
CA LEU A 102 -1.21 8.47 1.98
C LEU A 102 -2.00 7.76 0.87
N ALA A 103 -1.34 6.91 0.09
CA ALA A 103 -1.95 6.11 -0.97
C ALA A 103 -3.10 5.25 -0.42
N GLY A 104 -2.86 4.54 0.69
CA GLY A 104 -3.88 3.71 1.34
C GLY A 104 -5.05 4.52 1.89
N ILE A 105 -4.81 5.68 2.49
CA ILE A 105 -5.90 6.56 2.98
C ILE A 105 -6.73 7.10 1.82
N VAL A 106 -6.10 7.52 0.71
CA VAL A 106 -6.80 7.98 -0.48
C VAL A 106 -7.65 6.86 -1.09
N ALA A 107 -7.08 5.67 -1.26
CA ALA A 107 -7.79 4.51 -1.78
C ALA A 107 -8.98 4.10 -0.91
N TRP A 108 -8.81 4.11 0.41
CA TRP A 108 -9.90 3.88 1.36
C TRP A 108 -11.01 4.91 1.23
N GLN A 109 -10.66 6.20 1.11
CA GLN A 109 -11.65 7.27 0.94
C GLN A 109 -12.43 7.13 -0.38
N ILE A 110 -11.74 6.78 -1.47
CA ILE A 110 -12.35 6.48 -2.77
C ILE A 110 -13.30 5.29 -2.63
N GLY A 111 -12.85 4.19 -2.02
CA GLY A 111 -13.65 3.01 -1.73
C GLY A 111 -14.94 3.36 -0.99
N ARG A 112 -14.79 3.99 0.18
CA ARG A 112 -15.90 4.33 1.08
C ARG A 112 -16.93 5.27 0.46
N ARG A 113 -16.52 6.28 -0.31
CA ARG A 113 -17.42 7.32 -0.88
C ARG A 113 -17.93 6.99 -2.27
N GLY A 114 -17.16 6.24 -3.04
CA GLY A 114 -17.42 5.99 -4.47
C GLY A 114 -18.48 4.93 -4.73
N TRP A 115 -18.68 3.98 -3.80
CA TRP A 115 -19.59 2.84 -4.00
C TRP A 115 -20.99 3.26 -4.41
N THR A 116 -21.57 4.24 -3.72
CA THR A 116 -22.94 4.73 -3.98
C THR A 116 -23.09 5.46 -5.32
N ARG A 117 -21.99 5.95 -5.93
CA ARG A 117 -22.04 6.82 -7.12
C ARG A 117 -21.62 6.12 -8.41
N LEU A 118 -20.62 5.24 -8.36
CA LEU A 118 -19.91 4.76 -9.57
C LEU A 118 -19.98 3.24 -9.75
N GLY A 119 -20.50 2.51 -8.77
CA GLY A 119 -20.54 1.05 -8.77
C GLY A 119 -19.19 0.41 -8.43
N ARG A 120 -19.26 -0.78 -7.82
CA ARG A 120 -18.12 -1.48 -7.20
C ARG A 120 -16.85 -1.55 -8.06
N ASN A 121 -16.97 -2.04 -9.30
CA ASN A 121 -15.80 -2.32 -10.14
C ASN A 121 -15.02 -1.05 -10.53
N LYS A 122 -15.75 0.04 -10.85
CA LYS A 122 -15.13 1.33 -11.22
C LYS A 122 -14.42 1.96 -10.03
N VAL A 123 -15.02 1.89 -8.85
CA VAL A 123 -14.45 2.42 -7.60
C VAL A 123 -13.16 1.70 -7.25
N TRP A 124 -13.13 0.37 -7.35
CA TRP A 124 -11.92 -0.39 -7.06
C TRP A 124 -10.81 -0.12 -8.08
N PHE A 125 -11.15 0.00 -9.36
CA PHE A 125 -10.19 0.38 -10.37
C PHE A 125 -9.62 1.78 -10.12
N LEU A 126 -10.47 2.76 -9.78
CA LEU A 126 -10.03 4.12 -9.46
C LEU A 126 -9.16 4.17 -8.21
N ALA A 127 -9.53 3.45 -7.15
CA ALA A 127 -8.77 3.40 -5.90
C ALA A 127 -7.37 2.79 -6.13
N THR A 128 -7.29 1.65 -6.80
CA THR A 128 -5.99 1.01 -7.10
C THR A 128 -5.13 1.82 -8.08
N SER A 129 -5.76 2.50 -9.04
CA SER A 129 -5.04 3.43 -9.92
C SER A 129 -4.49 4.62 -9.15
N ALA A 130 -5.24 5.14 -8.17
CA ALA A 130 -4.79 6.24 -7.32
C ALA A 130 -3.58 5.83 -6.45
N GLU A 131 -3.58 4.61 -5.90
CA GLU A 131 -2.41 4.06 -5.18
C GLU A 131 -1.17 4.05 -6.06
N THR A 132 -1.29 3.46 -7.26
CA THR A 132 -0.21 3.39 -8.24
C THR A 132 0.32 4.76 -8.63
N VAL A 133 -0.55 5.73 -8.92
CA VAL A 133 -0.14 7.09 -9.30
C VAL A 133 0.59 7.79 -8.15
N ILE A 134 0.04 7.74 -6.93
CA ILE A 134 0.64 8.39 -5.76
C ILE A 134 2.02 7.79 -5.47
N ILE A 135 2.11 6.45 -5.40
CA ILE A 135 3.37 5.75 -5.12
C ILE A 135 4.38 6.07 -6.22
N SER A 136 4.02 5.94 -7.49
CA SER A 136 4.97 6.13 -8.59
C SER A 136 5.50 7.55 -8.69
N LEU A 137 4.64 8.55 -8.50
CA LEU A 137 5.06 9.95 -8.54
C LEU A 137 5.97 10.30 -7.37
N VAL A 138 5.60 9.93 -6.14
CA VAL A 138 6.38 10.33 -4.96
C VAL A 138 7.67 9.51 -4.87
N VAL A 139 7.57 8.18 -4.95
CA VAL A 139 8.71 7.27 -4.83
C VAL A 139 9.68 7.42 -6.00
N GLY A 140 9.16 7.48 -7.24
CA GLY A 140 10.00 7.71 -8.41
C GLY A 140 10.76 9.03 -8.36
N SER A 141 10.18 10.07 -7.75
CA SER A 141 10.81 11.39 -7.64
C SER A 141 12.00 11.40 -6.69
N TYR A 142 11.90 10.82 -5.49
CA TYR A 142 13.06 10.79 -4.59
C TYR A 142 14.07 9.71 -4.96
N LEU A 143 13.63 8.56 -5.50
CA LEU A 143 14.55 7.52 -5.96
C LEU A 143 15.40 7.97 -7.14
N TYR A 144 14.89 8.87 -8.00
CA TYR A 144 15.70 9.52 -9.03
C TYR A 144 16.97 10.16 -8.44
N ILE A 145 16.82 10.84 -7.29
CA ILE A 145 17.93 11.50 -6.59
C ILE A 145 18.81 10.47 -5.88
N ILE A 146 18.21 9.54 -5.13
CA ILE A 146 18.93 8.54 -4.31
C ILE A 146 19.79 7.60 -5.18
N LEU A 147 19.22 7.13 -6.29
CA LEU A 147 19.89 6.20 -7.20
C LEU A 147 20.87 6.91 -8.15
N GLY A 148 20.98 8.25 -8.09
CA GLY A 148 21.88 9.02 -8.92
C GLY A 148 21.59 8.85 -10.42
N ILE A 149 20.31 8.72 -10.79
CA ILE A 149 19.93 8.50 -12.19
C ILE A 149 20.32 9.75 -12.99
N PRO A 150 21.04 9.61 -14.12
CA PRO A 150 21.40 10.74 -14.96
C PRO A 150 20.17 11.55 -15.39
N ALA A 151 20.29 12.88 -15.43
CA ALA A 151 19.18 13.76 -15.82
C ALA A 151 18.61 13.43 -17.19
N GLU A 152 19.46 12.93 -18.09
CA GLU A 152 19.12 12.46 -19.41
C GLU A 152 19.60 11.02 -19.61
N ILE A 153 18.73 10.19 -20.16
CA ILE A 153 19.02 8.81 -20.54
C ILE A 153 18.89 8.70 -22.05
N ILE A 154 19.93 8.20 -22.72
CA ILE A 154 19.91 7.98 -24.16
C ILE A 154 19.62 6.50 -24.43
N PHE A 155 18.54 6.22 -25.15
CA PHE A 155 18.13 4.87 -25.52
C PHE A 155 17.77 4.82 -27.01
N TYR A 156 18.47 3.98 -27.78
CA TYR A 156 18.35 3.91 -29.25
C TYR A 156 18.42 5.27 -29.98
N GLY A 157 19.25 6.19 -29.49
CA GLY A 157 19.42 7.52 -30.07
C GLY A 157 18.33 8.54 -29.70
N PHE A 158 17.36 8.16 -28.85
CA PHE A 158 16.38 9.08 -28.28
C PHE A 158 16.77 9.46 -26.85
N THR A 159 16.62 10.74 -26.51
CA THR A 159 16.89 11.28 -25.17
C THR A 159 15.61 11.33 -24.34
N PHE A 160 15.66 10.77 -23.14
CA PHE A 160 14.56 10.75 -22.17
C PHE A 160 14.99 11.41 -20.86
N SER A 161 14.04 12.01 -20.14
CA SER A 161 14.30 12.51 -18.79
C SER A 161 14.52 11.37 -17.80
N GLY A 162 15.61 11.41 -17.03
CA GLY A 162 15.92 10.43 -15.98
C GLY A 162 14.87 10.38 -14.88
N LEU A 163 14.27 11.54 -14.52
CA LEU A 163 13.16 11.61 -13.58
C LEU A 163 11.94 10.84 -14.11
N LEU A 164 11.59 11.05 -15.38
CA LEU A 164 10.47 10.34 -16.00
C LEU A 164 10.76 8.84 -16.14
N ALA A 165 12.01 8.46 -16.43
CA ALA A 165 12.43 7.06 -16.46
C ALA A 165 12.33 6.40 -15.07
N SER A 166 12.72 7.10 -14.00
CA SER A 166 12.54 6.65 -12.62
C SER A 166 11.06 6.41 -12.31
N ILE A 167 10.22 7.44 -12.51
CA ILE A 167 8.77 7.35 -12.29
C ILE A 167 8.17 6.21 -13.12
N ALA A 168 8.58 6.04 -14.39
CA ALA A 168 8.11 4.96 -15.24
C ALA A 168 8.52 3.58 -14.72
N GLY A 169 9.76 3.42 -14.25
CA GLY A 169 10.25 2.19 -13.61
C GLY A 169 9.41 1.79 -12.41
N ILE A 170 9.13 2.75 -11.52
CA ILE A 170 8.25 2.52 -10.35
C ILE A 170 6.80 2.24 -10.80
N THR A 171 6.33 2.94 -11.83
CA THR A 171 4.96 2.78 -12.37
C THR A 171 4.74 1.36 -12.90
N VAL A 172 5.67 0.83 -13.69
CA VAL A 172 5.56 -0.54 -14.24
C VAL A 172 5.43 -1.56 -13.12
N GLY A 173 6.32 -1.47 -12.12
CA GLY A 173 6.27 -2.35 -10.95
C GLY A 173 4.99 -2.20 -10.13
N SER A 174 4.55 -0.97 -9.89
CA SER A 174 3.33 -0.67 -9.13
C SER A 174 2.08 -1.18 -9.85
N ILE A 175 2.00 -1.08 -11.18
CA ILE A 175 0.90 -1.67 -11.96
C ILE A 175 0.84 -3.18 -11.73
N VAL A 176 1.98 -3.87 -11.79
CA VAL A 176 2.01 -5.32 -11.57
C VAL A 176 1.64 -5.66 -10.12
N ALA A 177 2.25 -5.02 -9.13
CA ALA A 177 2.00 -5.32 -7.73
C ALA A 177 0.57 -4.96 -7.29
N ILE A 178 0.09 -3.77 -7.63
CA ILE A 178 -1.18 -3.21 -7.13
C ILE A 178 -2.34 -3.58 -8.06
N ASN A 179 -2.25 -3.19 -9.34
CA ASN A 179 -3.38 -3.32 -10.27
C ASN A 179 -3.57 -4.75 -10.82
N ILE A 180 -2.55 -5.59 -10.79
CA ILE A 180 -2.66 -7.01 -11.19
C ILE A 180 -2.77 -7.90 -9.95
N LEU A 181 -1.68 -8.03 -9.17
CA LEU A 181 -1.64 -8.97 -8.04
C LEU A 181 -2.58 -8.54 -6.91
N GLY A 182 -2.51 -7.26 -6.52
CA GLY A 182 -3.35 -6.73 -5.44
C GLY A 182 -4.83 -6.67 -5.83
N TYR A 183 -5.15 -6.34 -7.07
CA TYR A 183 -6.53 -6.39 -7.56
C TYR A 183 -7.07 -7.83 -7.60
N ALA A 184 -6.26 -8.81 -8.03
CA ALA A 184 -6.65 -10.22 -7.98
C ALA A 184 -6.90 -10.68 -6.53
N LEU A 185 -6.05 -10.27 -5.59
CA LEU A 185 -6.22 -10.55 -4.16
C LEU A 185 -7.49 -9.90 -3.60
N LEU A 186 -7.76 -8.65 -3.97
CA LEU A 186 -8.98 -7.92 -3.63
C LEU A 186 -10.23 -8.67 -4.12
N LEU A 187 -10.25 -9.10 -5.38
CA LEU A 187 -11.36 -9.89 -5.95
C LEU A 187 -11.55 -11.23 -5.22
N GLY A 188 -10.46 -11.90 -4.88
CA GLY A 188 -10.48 -13.19 -4.17
C GLY A 188 -11.07 -13.07 -2.75
N LEU A 189 -10.64 -12.05 -2.01
CA LEU A 189 -11.14 -11.79 -0.65
C LEU A 189 -12.55 -11.20 -0.64
N ALA A 190 -12.96 -10.52 -1.71
CA ALA A 190 -14.30 -9.96 -1.83
C ALA A 190 -15.37 -10.97 -2.31
N ARG A 191 -15.05 -12.27 -2.36
CA ARG A 191 -16.05 -13.31 -2.62
C ARG A 191 -17.06 -13.39 -1.46
N PRO A 192 -18.38 -13.58 -1.72
CA PRO A 192 -19.39 -13.62 -0.67
C PRO A 192 -19.11 -14.65 0.43
N GLN A 193 -18.57 -15.82 0.09
CA GLN A 193 -18.20 -16.85 1.07
C GLN A 193 -17.09 -16.36 2.00
N THR A 194 -16.03 -15.76 1.44
CA THR A 194 -14.90 -15.22 2.18
C THR A 194 -15.34 -14.06 3.08
N ILE A 195 -16.12 -13.13 2.55
CA ILE A 195 -16.66 -12.01 3.33
C ILE A 195 -17.50 -12.51 4.50
N ARG A 196 -18.39 -13.49 4.29
CA ARG A 196 -19.18 -14.09 5.37
C ARG A 196 -18.30 -14.74 6.43
N ALA A 197 -17.27 -15.48 6.02
CA ALA A 197 -16.33 -16.10 6.95
C ALA A 197 -15.54 -15.05 7.76
N LEU A 198 -15.10 -13.96 7.13
CA LEU A 198 -14.40 -12.86 7.80
C LEU A 198 -15.32 -12.13 8.78
N LYS A 199 -16.56 -11.80 8.38
CA LYS A 199 -17.57 -11.19 9.26
C LYS A 199 -17.92 -12.11 10.43
N ALA A 200 -18.03 -13.42 10.22
CA ALA A 200 -18.29 -14.41 11.29
C ALA A 200 -17.16 -14.48 12.33
N ARG A 201 -15.92 -14.13 11.94
CA ARG A 201 -14.76 -14.02 12.85
C ARG A 201 -14.61 -12.63 13.47
N GLY A 202 -15.59 -11.74 13.32
CA GLY A 202 -15.62 -10.42 13.93
C GLY A 202 -14.86 -9.31 13.17
N LEU A 203 -14.41 -9.58 11.94
CA LEU A 203 -13.76 -8.57 11.10
C LEU A 203 -14.81 -7.64 10.47
N ARG A 204 -14.53 -6.34 10.50
CA ARG A 204 -15.31 -5.36 9.73
C ARG A 204 -14.78 -5.33 8.30
N VAL A 205 -15.65 -5.72 7.38
CA VAL A 205 -15.39 -5.63 5.95
C VAL A 205 -16.33 -4.59 5.37
N GLN A 206 -15.78 -3.55 4.76
CA GLN A 206 -16.52 -2.55 4.02
C GLN A 206 -17.01 -3.19 2.73
N THR A 207 -18.28 -3.54 2.73
CA THR A 207 -18.98 -4.09 1.58
C THR A 207 -20.10 -3.16 1.19
N GLU A 208 -20.54 -3.22 -0.05
CA GLU A 208 -21.80 -2.65 -0.49
C GLU A 208 -22.91 -3.35 0.31
N GLU A 209 -23.32 -2.78 1.45
CA GLU A 209 -24.55 -3.18 2.12
C GLU A 209 -25.69 -2.58 1.31
N LYS A 210 -26.46 -3.46 0.67
CA LYS A 210 -27.85 -3.18 0.28
C LYS A 210 -28.73 -3.32 1.50
#